data_AF-A0A4Y7ZLS0-F1
#
_entry.id   AF-A0A4Y7ZLS0-F1
#
_cell.length_a   1.000
_cell.length_b   1.000
_cell.length_c   1.000
_cell.angle_alpha   90.00
_cell.angle_beta   90.00
_cell.angle_gamma   90.00
#
_symmetry.space_group_name_H-M   'P 1'
#
loop_
_entity.id
_entity.type
_entity.pdbx_description
1 polymer ?
#
loop_
_entity_poly.entity_id
_entity_poly.type
_entity_poly.pdbx_seq_one_letter_code
_entity_poly.pdbx_strand_id
1 'polypeptide(L)'
;MFKTGLFIALFTLVSSLSYAASEASAKTQETTPNEISQKPLIERYILDELKSTRHDLQDLERRLIIEITDRELSVADKSLGYAEQTVNYFFYIIAGVASLVALFGWKSLHEIRVNTTKKANTQIKQIAESYEQKFKTLETDLRRKTRRISDNHIEIEKINEIHNYWLRAQKSQTPEQKMEAYDAILQIRPGDLEALTSKADAAMELKEFHWALSICNRVLDMDNTNQDAFYQRACAYACLGVEDQAIDDLEKAIDGRSALRELAADEADFENLRGNESFDTLLTSTD
;
A
#
# COMPACT_ATOMS: atom_id res chain seq x y z
N MET A 1 -21.32 63.22 14.71
CA MET A 1 -20.24 63.76 15.58
C MET A 1 -19.52 64.83 14.76
N PHE A 2 -19.51 66.11 15.17
CA PHE A 2 -18.63 66.72 16.21
C PHE A 2 -17.14 66.57 15.86
N LYS A 3 -16.27 67.58 15.92
CA LYS A 3 -16.35 69.07 16.10
C LYS A 3 -14.95 69.61 15.67
N THR A 4 -14.80 70.58 14.77
CA THR A 4 -14.67 72.05 14.99
C THR A 4 -13.62 72.55 16.01
N GLY A 5 -12.81 73.54 15.61
CA GLY A 5 -12.01 74.44 16.47
C GLY A 5 -10.49 74.20 16.35
N LEU A 6 -9.61 75.22 16.40
CA LEU A 6 -9.75 76.68 16.63
C LEU A 6 -8.48 77.35 16.01
N PHE A 7 -8.52 78.44 15.19
CA PHE A 7 -8.70 79.88 15.54
C PHE A 7 -7.70 80.36 16.63
N ILE A 8 -6.94 81.48 16.57
CA ILE A 8 -6.88 82.75 15.78
C ILE A 8 -5.36 83.09 15.56
N ALA A 9 -4.86 83.60 14.41
CA ALA A 9 -4.74 85.00 13.93
C ALA A 9 -3.99 86.00 14.85
N LEU A 10 -3.79 87.26 14.38
CA LEU A 10 -2.90 88.35 14.88
C LEU A 10 -1.42 88.21 14.41
N PHE A 11 -0.72 89.28 13.99
CA PHE A 11 -1.09 90.70 13.91
C PHE A 11 -0.53 91.34 12.62
N THR A 12 -1.38 92.09 11.91
CA THR A 12 -0.98 93.05 10.87
C THR A 12 -0.95 94.47 11.45
N LEU A 13 -0.41 95.41 10.66
CA LEU A 13 -0.63 96.87 10.75
C LEU A 13 0.14 97.69 11.80
N VAL A 14 0.14 99.01 11.49
CA VAL A 14 0.71 100.16 12.22
C VAL A 14 2.24 100.31 12.05
N SER A 15 2.75 101.37 11.42
CA SER A 15 2.09 102.47 10.67
C SER A 15 3.08 103.22 9.80
N SER A 16 2.67 103.57 8.58
CA SER A 16 3.15 104.79 7.92
C SER A 16 2.62 106.01 8.66
N LEU A 17 3.49 106.98 8.96
CA LEU A 17 3.04 108.35 9.28
C LEU A 17 3.88 109.33 8.47
N SER A 18 3.19 110.12 7.65
CA SER A 18 3.77 111.13 6.78
C SER A 18 4.26 112.34 7.57
N TYR A 19 5.28 113.04 7.06
CA TYR A 19 5.28 114.49 7.13
C TYR A 19 5.85 115.09 5.84
N ALA A 20 5.01 115.81 5.10
CA ALA A 20 5.38 116.59 3.93
C ALA A 20 4.52 117.86 3.90
N ALA A 21 5.07 118.94 4.46
CA ALA A 21 4.65 120.33 4.32
C ALA A 21 5.65 121.19 5.11
N SER A 22 5.92 122.45 4.80
CA SER A 22 5.90 123.26 3.58
C SER A 22 6.32 124.66 4.06
N GLU A 23 7.14 125.36 3.28
CA GLU A 23 7.14 126.82 3.14
C GLU A 23 7.48 127.79 4.31
N ALA A 24 8.52 128.59 4.01
CA ALA A 24 8.47 130.06 3.92
C ALA A 24 8.88 130.97 5.11
N SER A 25 10.13 131.46 4.99
CA SER A 25 10.44 132.88 4.66
C SER A 25 11.08 133.81 5.72
N ALA A 26 12.23 134.38 5.30
CA ALA A 26 12.81 135.70 5.64
C ALA A 26 13.41 135.90 7.06
N LYS A 27 14.48 136.70 7.26
CA LYS A 27 15.04 137.82 6.46
C LYS A 27 16.58 137.89 6.39
N THR A 28 17.08 138.23 5.20
CA THR A 28 17.99 139.36 4.86
C THR A 28 19.29 139.62 5.66
N GLN A 29 20.43 139.53 4.94
CA GLN A 29 21.60 140.46 4.81
C GLN A 29 21.94 141.44 5.97
N GLU A 30 23.20 141.80 6.26
CA GLU A 30 24.50 141.56 5.61
C GLU A 30 25.64 141.96 6.58
N THR A 31 26.82 141.33 6.47
CA THR A 31 28.14 142.02 6.46
C THR A 31 29.30 141.02 6.31
N THR A 32 30.13 141.23 5.31
CA THR A 32 31.48 140.67 5.16
C THR A 32 32.50 141.84 5.28
N PRO A 33 33.83 141.65 5.23
CA PRO A 33 34.62 140.41 5.24
C PRO A 33 35.75 140.37 6.30
N ASN A 34 36.26 139.19 6.67
CA ASN A 34 37.73 138.98 6.71
C ASN A 34 38.17 137.49 6.76
N GLU A 35 38.86 137.13 5.68
CA GLU A 35 39.96 136.17 5.48
C GLU A 35 40.52 135.22 6.59
N ILE A 36 40.64 133.94 6.18
CA ILE A 36 41.83 133.04 6.22
C ILE A 36 42.09 132.07 7.42
N SER A 37 42.24 130.78 7.04
CA SER A 37 43.03 129.65 7.62
C SER A 37 42.56 128.83 8.84
N GLN A 38 42.15 127.56 8.55
CA GLN A 38 42.63 126.26 9.11
C GLN A 38 41.61 125.13 8.76
N LYS A 39 41.62 124.45 7.59
CA LYS A 39 42.56 123.48 6.96
C LYS A 39 42.60 122.04 7.61
N PRO A 40 43.00 120.98 6.87
CA PRO A 40 42.13 119.82 6.55
C PRO A 40 42.21 118.60 7.50
N LEU A 41 42.41 118.80 8.82
CA LEU A 41 42.73 117.68 9.72
C LEU A 41 41.54 116.76 10.05
N ILE A 42 40.33 117.32 10.19
CA ILE A 42 39.14 116.59 10.66
C ILE A 42 38.59 115.63 9.59
N GLU A 43 38.56 116.06 8.32
CA GLU A 43 38.11 115.23 7.18
C GLU A 43 38.98 113.98 7.03
N ARG A 44 40.31 114.13 7.18
CA ARG A 44 41.24 113.01 7.15
C ARG A 44 41.02 112.03 8.29
N TYR A 45 40.79 112.52 9.51
CA TYR A 45 40.51 111.65 10.66
C TYR A 45 39.25 110.80 10.44
N ILE A 46 38.17 111.40 9.94
CA ILE A 46 36.92 110.69 9.63
C ILE A 46 37.13 109.65 8.51
N LEU A 47 37.93 109.97 7.49
CA LEU A 47 38.27 109.03 6.42
C LEU A 47 39.15 107.87 6.90
N ASP A 48 40.10 108.12 7.80
CA ASP A 48 40.96 107.09 8.38
C ASP A 48 40.15 106.16 9.31
N GLU A 49 39.18 106.67 10.09
CA GLU A 49 38.25 105.84 10.90
C GLU A 49 37.22 105.07 10.05
N LEU A 50 36.73 105.64 8.93
CA LEU A 50 35.92 104.90 7.96
C LEU A 50 36.71 103.81 7.23
N LYS A 51 38.03 103.95 7.15
CA LYS A 51 38.93 102.98 6.54
C LYS A 51 39.33 101.87 7.51
N SER A 52 39.58 102.18 8.80
CA SER A 52 39.79 101.17 9.86
C SER A 52 38.53 100.32 10.02
N THR A 53 37.36 100.92 10.23
CA THR A 53 36.09 100.20 10.39
C THR A 53 35.74 99.33 9.18
N ARG A 54 36.03 99.77 7.95
CA ARG A 54 35.89 98.91 6.75
C ARG A 54 36.85 97.72 6.78
N HIS A 55 38.09 97.91 7.23
CA HIS A 55 39.08 96.84 7.34
C HIS A 55 38.69 95.83 8.44
N ASP A 56 38.26 96.32 9.60
CA ASP A 56 37.76 95.52 10.71
C ASP A 56 36.52 94.71 10.31
N LEU A 57 35.60 95.31 9.54
CA LEU A 57 34.42 94.63 9.00
C LEU A 57 34.82 93.53 8.00
N GLN A 58 35.77 93.79 7.09
CA GLN A 58 36.30 92.77 6.18
C GLN A 58 37.03 91.62 6.90
N ASP A 59 37.78 91.93 7.97
CA ASP A 59 38.48 90.92 8.77
C ASP A 59 37.54 90.15 9.71
N LEU A 60 36.41 90.75 10.10
CA LEU A 60 35.30 90.09 10.79
C LEU A 60 34.56 89.16 9.82
N GLU A 61 34.18 89.63 8.63
CA GLU A 61 33.59 88.81 7.56
C GLU A 61 34.47 87.61 7.23
N ARG A 62 35.79 87.82 7.03
CA ARG A 62 36.74 86.72 6.77
C ARG A 62 36.75 85.71 7.91
N ARG A 63 36.79 86.16 9.18
CA ARG A 63 36.77 85.27 10.36
C ARG A 63 35.46 84.48 10.46
N LEU A 64 34.32 85.15 10.29
CA LEU A 64 33.01 84.50 10.32
C LEU A 64 32.84 83.48 9.18
N ILE A 65 33.30 83.80 7.97
CA ILE A 65 33.30 82.83 6.85
C ILE A 65 34.15 81.60 7.20
N ILE A 66 35.37 81.79 7.73
CA ILE A 66 36.23 80.67 8.13
C ILE A 66 35.56 79.82 9.22
N GLU A 67 35.03 80.43 10.29
CA GLU A 67 34.39 79.71 11.39
C GLU A 67 33.10 78.98 10.95
N ILE A 68 32.27 79.59 10.10
CA ILE A 68 31.08 78.95 9.55
C ILE A 68 31.48 77.77 8.66
N THR A 69 32.43 77.95 7.74
CA THR A 69 32.87 76.86 6.84
C THR A 69 33.52 75.69 7.58
N ASP A 70 34.32 75.95 8.62
CA ASP A 70 34.91 74.89 9.47
C ASP A 70 33.83 74.14 10.27
N ARG A 71 32.82 74.87 10.79
CA ARG A 71 31.67 74.26 11.46
C ARG A 71 30.81 73.43 10.51
N GLU A 72 30.54 73.91 9.30
CA GLU A 72 29.83 73.16 8.27
C GLU A 72 30.59 71.90 7.86
N LEU A 73 31.92 72.01 7.66
CA LEU A 73 32.78 70.88 7.36
C LEU A 73 32.80 69.86 8.50
N SER A 74 32.88 70.30 9.77
CA SER A 74 32.84 69.42 10.94
C SER A 74 31.49 68.71 11.12
N VAL A 75 30.38 69.38 10.76
CA VAL A 75 29.04 68.76 10.76
C VAL A 75 28.91 67.75 9.61
N ALA A 76 29.41 68.09 8.42
CA ALA A 76 29.43 67.20 7.27
C ALA A 76 30.26 65.94 7.56
N ASP A 77 31.48 66.09 8.08
CA ASP A 77 32.39 64.99 8.42
C ASP A 77 31.80 64.05 9.48
N LYS A 78 31.22 64.60 10.56
CA LYS A 78 30.47 63.80 11.56
C LYS A 78 29.29 63.06 10.92
N SER A 79 28.52 63.72 10.05
CA SER A 79 27.38 63.08 9.37
C SER A 79 27.83 61.94 8.44
N LEU A 80 28.98 62.10 7.78
CA LEU A 80 29.57 61.13 6.88
C LEU A 80 30.14 59.93 7.66
N GLY A 81 30.77 60.17 8.81
CA GLY A 81 31.18 59.12 9.74
C GLY A 81 30.00 58.30 10.31
N TYR A 82 28.87 58.95 10.64
CA TYR A 82 27.65 58.22 11.03
C TYR A 82 27.06 57.40 9.87
N ALA A 83 27.09 57.93 8.64
CA ALA A 83 26.66 57.19 7.45
C ALA A 83 27.57 55.97 7.18
N GLU A 84 28.89 56.12 7.26
CA GLU A 84 29.85 55.01 7.10
C GLU A 84 29.63 53.93 8.17
N GLN A 85 29.51 54.31 9.44
CA GLN A 85 29.29 53.36 10.53
C GLN A 85 27.97 52.60 10.38
N THR A 86 26.86 53.29 10.07
CA THR A 86 25.57 52.62 9.87
C THR A 86 25.59 51.65 8.70
N VAL A 87 26.19 52.03 7.56
CA VAL A 87 26.42 51.14 6.41
C VAL A 87 27.24 49.90 6.81
N ASN A 88 28.34 50.08 7.53
CA ASN A 88 29.18 48.97 8.01
C ASN A 88 28.41 48.03 8.97
N TYR A 89 27.61 48.56 9.89
CA TYR A 89 26.75 47.74 10.76
C TYR A 89 25.68 46.96 9.99
N PHE A 90 25.06 47.55 8.96
CA PHE A 90 24.15 46.81 8.08
C PHE A 90 24.88 45.66 7.36
N PHE A 91 26.08 45.88 6.85
CA PHE A 91 26.89 44.80 6.25
C PHE A 91 27.21 43.69 7.25
N TYR A 92 27.57 44.01 8.50
CA TYR A 92 27.83 42.99 9.53
C TYR A 92 26.56 42.21 9.93
N ILE A 93 25.41 42.87 10.02
CA ILE A 93 24.12 42.19 10.29
C ILE A 93 23.75 41.26 9.13
N ILE A 94 23.86 41.73 7.88
CA ILE A 94 23.60 40.92 6.69
C ILE A 94 24.57 39.73 6.62
N ALA A 95 25.86 39.93 6.88
CA ALA A 95 26.85 38.86 6.91
C ALA A 95 26.58 37.83 8.02
N GLY A 96 26.19 38.28 9.21
CA GLY A 96 25.80 37.41 10.33
C GLY A 96 24.58 36.55 10.00
N VAL A 97 23.52 37.17 9.46
CA VAL A 97 22.30 36.47 9.03
C VAL A 97 22.62 35.51 7.87
N ALA A 98 23.40 35.92 6.88
CA ALA A 98 23.80 35.06 5.76
C ALA A 98 24.62 33.84 6.21
N SER A 99 25.57 34.03 7.13
CA SER A 99 26.36 32.94 7.73
C SER A 99 25.46 31.95 8.49
N LEU A 100 24.52 32.48 9.29
CA LEU A 100 23.56 31.67 10.04
C LEU A 100 22.63 30.87 9.11
N VAL A 101 22.07 31.51 8.07
CA VAL A 101 21.26 30.86 7.04
C VAL A 101 22.06 29.82 6.25
N ALA A 102 23.34 30.06 5.94
CA ALA A 102 24.20 29.10 5.26
C ALA A 102 24.44 27.84 6.12
N LEU A 103 24.76 28.01 7.40
CA LEU A 103 25.00 26.89 8.32
C LEU A 103 23.74 26.03 8.54
N PHE A 104 22.61 26.65 8.86
CA PHE A 104 21.35 25.92 9.07
C PHE A 104 20.76 25.38 7.76
N GLY A 105 20.87 26.13 6.66
CA GLY A 105 20.41 25.73 5.33
C GLY A 105 21.17 24.53 4.80
N TRP A 106 22.51 24.50 4.91
CA TRP A 106 23.32 23.36 4.49
C TRP A 106 22.98 22.10 5.29
N LYS A 107 22.91 22.21 6.62
CA LYS A 107 22.55 21.09 7.50
C LYS A 107 21.15 20.55 7.18
N SER A 108 20.15 21.43 7.07
CA SER A 108 18.77 21.07 6.73
C SER A 108 18.68 20.38 5.36
N LEU A 109 19.31 20.93 4.32
CA LEU A 109 19.29 20.36 2.98
C LEU A 109 19.96 18.97 2.93
N HIS A 110 21.04 18.78 3.69
CA HIS A 110 21.68 17.47 3.83
C HIS A 110 20.79 16.46 4.58
N GLU A 111 20.22 16.85 5.73
CA GLU A 111 19.32 16.01 6.52
C GLU A 111 18.05 15.62 5.75
N ILE A 112 17.46 16.53 4.98
CA ILE A 112 16.31 16.25 4.11
C ILE A 112 16.69 15.19 3.07
N ARG A 113 17.81 15.35 2.37
CA ARG A 113 18.29 14.37 1.38
C ARG A 113 18.51 12.99 2.00
N VAL A 114 19.24 12.91 3.12
CA VAL A 114 19.56 11.65 3.81
C VAL A 114 18.30 10.98 4.38
N ASN A 115 17.39 11.73 5.00
CA ASN A 115 16.15 11.17 5.52
C ASN A 115 15.19 10.73 4.42
N THR A 116 15.18 11.43 3.28
CA THR A 116 14.32 11.07 2.14
C THR A 116 14.82 9.81 1.45
N THR A 117 16.13 9.70 1.19
CA THR A 117 16.72 8.46 0.64
C THR A 117 16.57 7.29 1.62
N LYS A 118 16.76 7.51 2.93
CA LYS A 118 16.51 6.48 3.96
C LYS A 118 15.06 6.00 3.95
N LYS A 119 14.07 6.91 3.93
CA LYS A 119 12.64 6.57 3.85
C LYS A 119 12.31 5.80 2.56
N ALA A 120 12.77 6.29 1.41
CA ALA A 120 12.58 5.62 0.13
C ALA A 120 13.17 4.20 0.14
N ASN A 121 14.42 4.04 0.62
CA ASN A 121 15.07 2.73 0.74
C ASN A 121 14.30 1.79 1.70
N THR A 122 13.76 2.29 2.81
CA THR A 122 12.93 1.46 3.70
C THR A 122 11.60 1.04 3.06
N GLN A 123 10.97 1.91 2.28
CA GLN A 123 9.73 1.56 1.56
C GLN A 123 10.01 0.54 0.45
N ILE A 124 11.07 0.75 -0.35
CA ILE A 124 11.51 -0.21 -1.38
C ILE A 124 11.80 -1.58 -0.75
N LYS A 125 12.48 -1.60 0.41
CA LYS A 125 12.76 -2.84 1.15
C LYS A 125 11.47 -3.53 1.62
N GLN A 126 10.55 -2.81 2.26
CA GLN A 126 9.26 -3.36 2.71
C GLN A 126 8.43 -3.90 1.54
N ILE A 127 8.43 -3.18 0.41
CA ILE A 127 7.77 -3.62 -0.83
C ILE A 127 8.41 -4.93 -1.31
N ALA A 128 9.74 -4.99 -1.43
CA ALA A 128 10.47 -6.18 -1.85
C ALA A 128 10.20 -7.38 -0.93
N GLU A 129 10.28 -7.21 0.40
CA GLU A 129 9.94 -8.25 1.39
C GLU A 129 8.48 -8.73 1.25
N SER A 130 7.53 -7.81 1.02
CA SER A 130 6.12 -8.17 0.83
C SER A 130 5.88 -8.95 -0.47
N TYR A 131 6.64 -8.65 -1.54
CA TYR A 131 6.58 -9.39 -2.79
C TYR A 131 7.26 -10.75 -2.66
N GLU A 132 8.43 -10.84 -2.02
CA GLU A 132 9.12 -12.10 -1.73
C GLU A 132 8.22 -13.07 -0.95
N GLN A 133 7.55 -12.58 0.10
CA GLN A 133 6.56 -13.37 0.84
C GLN A 133 5.41 -13.85 -0.05
N LYS A 134 4.82 -12.97 -0.87
CA LYS A 134 3.76 -13.34 -1.82
C LYS A 134 4.22 -14.39 -2.83
N PHE A 135 5.40 -14.20 -3.43
CA PHE A 135 5.99 -15.17 -4.35
C PHE A 135 6.21 -16.52 -3.68
N LYS A 136 6.74 -16.55 -2.46
CA LYS A 136 6.92 -17.78 -1.68
C LYS A 136 5.59 -18.48 -1.40
N THR A 137 4.55 -17.75 -1.00
CA THR A 137 3.21 -18.34 -0.81
C THR A 137 2.63 -18.89 -2.10
N LEU A 138 2.75 -18.14 -3.20
CA LEU A 138 2.29 -18.55 -4.52
C LEU A 138 3.02 -19.80 -5.03
N GLU A 139 4.34 -19.87 -4.84
CA GLU A 139 5.15 -21.04 -5.16
C GLU A 139 4.70 -22.27 -4.37
N THR A 140 4.47 -22.14 -3.05
CA THR A 140 3.98 -23.26 -2.23
C THR A 140 2.59 -23.72 -2.65
N ASP A 141 1.69 -22.80 -2.99
CA ASP A 141 0.34 -23.12 -3.46
C ASP A 141 0.35 -23.77 -4.85
N LEU A 142 1.19 -23.28 -5.77
CA LEU A 142 1.39 -23.89 -7.08
C LEU A 142 1.94 -25.31 -6.94
N ARG A 143 3.03 -25.51 -6.17
CA ARG A 143 3.58 -26.85 -5.91
C ARG A 143 2.53 -27.81 -5.31
N ARG A 144 1.72 -27.33 -4.35
CA ARG A 144 0.64 -28.12 -3.73
C ARG A 144 -0.46 -28.47 -4.74
N LYS A 145 -0.86 -27.55 -5.61
CA LYS A 145 -1.85 -27.77 -6.67
C LYS A 145 -1.32 -28.74 -7.72
N THR A 146 -0.09 -28.56 -8.21
CA THR A 146 0.56 -29.47 -9.16
C THR A 146 0.67 -30.88 -8.61
N ARG A 147 1.08 -31.04 -7.33
CA ARG A 147 1.12 -32.36 -6.69
C ARG A 147 -0.27 -33.02 -6.67
N ARG A 148 -1.31 -32.31 -6.22
CA ARG A 148 -2.70 -32.83 -6.26
C ARG A 148 -3.18 -33.19 -7.66
N ILE A 149 -2.81 -32.42 -8.68
CA ILE A 149 -3.15 -32.73 -10.07
C ILE A 149 -2.44 -34.01 -10.52
N SER A 150 -1.17 -34.19 -10.15
CA SER A 150 -0.42 -35.42 -10.42
C SER A 150 -0.99 -36.64 -9.69
N ASP A 151 -1.30 -36.50 -8.39
CA ASP A 151 -1.90 -37.56 -7.58
C ASP A 151 -3.27 -37.96 -8.16
N ASN A 152 -4.13 -36.98 -8.50
CA ASN A 152 -5.43 -37.22 -9.13
C ASN A 152 -5.28 -37.84 -10.53
N HIS A 153 -4.26 -37.49 -11.30
CA HIS A 153 -4.03 -38.05 -12.63
C HIS A 153 -3.72 -39.56 -12.56
N ILE A 154 -2.89 -39.96 -11.59
CA ILE A 154 -2.57 -41.37 -11.30
C ILE A 154 -3.85 -42.14 -10.90
N GLU A 155 -4.73 -41.56 -10.08
CA GLU A 155 -5.99 -42.23 -9.71
C GLU A 155 -6.98 -42.31 -10.90
N ILE A 156 -7.02 -41.31 -11.78
CA ILE A 156 -7.81 -41.37 -13.03
C ILE A 156 -7.25 -42.45 -13.96
N GLU A 157 -5.93 -42.58 -14.07
CA GLU A 157 -5.27 -43.61 -14.88
C GLU A 157 -5.65 -45.02 -14.37
N LYS A 158 -5.52 -45.29 -13.07
CA LYS A 158 -5.97 -46.54 -12.45
C LYS A 158 -7.46 -46.83 -12.68
N ILE A 159 -8.33 -45.82 -12.57
CA ILE A 159 -9.77 -45.97 -12.83
C ILE A 159 -10.02 -46.37 -14.30
N ASN A 160 -9.30 -45.75 -15.23
CA ASN A 160 -9.41 -46.07 -16.66
C ASN A 160 -8.87 -47.48 -16.96
N GLU A 161 -7.76 -47.89 -16.34
CA GLU A 161 -7.24 -49.27 -16.44
C GLU A 161 -8.26 -50.28 -15.94
N ILE A 162 -8.78 -50.11 -14.72
CA ILE A 162 -9.84 -50.94 -14.14
C ILE A 162 -11.07 -51.00 -15.05
N HIS A 163 -11.52 -49.86 -15.58
CA HIS A 163 -12.65 -49.81 -16.51
C HIS A 163 -12.37 -50.57 -17.82
N ASN A 164 -11.15 -50.49 -18.36
CA ASN A 164 -10.73 -51.25 -19.54
C ASN A 164 -10.72 -52.77 -19.26
N TYR A 165 -10.30 -53.20 -18.06
CA TYR A 165 -10.36 -54.60 -17.66
C TYR A 165 -11.81 -55.08 -17.49
N TRP A 166 -12.69 -54.29 -16.86
CA TRP A 166 -14.14 -54.58 -16.79
C TRP A 166 -14.76 -54.70 -18.20
N LEU A 167 -14.44 -53.79 -19.11
CA LEU A 167 -14.92 -53.84 -20.49
C LEU A 167 -14.36 -55.05 -21.26
N ARG A 168 -13.18 -55.55 -20.90
CA ARG A 168 -12.63 -56.81 -21.43
C ARG A 168 -13.37 -58.01 -20.86
N ALA A 169 -13.58 -58.09 -19.56
CA ALA A 169 -14.34 -59.16 -18.90
C ALA A 169 -15.75 -59.29 -19.51
N GLN A 170 -16.47 -58.17 -19.67
CA GLN A 170 -17.82 -58.14 -20.26
C GLN A 170 -17.88 -58.62 -21.72
N LYS A 171 -16.77 -58.53 -22.46
CA LYS A 171 -16.66 -58.95 -23.88
C LYS A 171 -16.07 -60.36 -24.04
N SER A 172 -15.42 -60.91 -23.02
CA SER A 172 -14.84 -62.24 -23.06
C SER A 172 -15.93 -63.30 -22.97
N GLN A 173 -15.97 -64.18 -23.99
CA GLN A 173 -16.90 -65.31 -24.06
C GLN A 173 -16.45 -66.51 -23.22
N THR A 174 -15.17 -66.58 -22.86
CA THR A 174 -14.60 -67.67 -22.06
C THR A 174 -14.42 -67.23 -20.61
N PRO A 175 -14.87 -68.02 -19.62
CA PRO A 175 -14.74 -67.65 -18.21
C PRO A 175 -13.29 -67.49 -17.76
N GLU A 176 -12.34 -68.27 -18.30
CA GLU A 176 -10.92 -68.16 -17.99
C GLU A 176 -10.36 -66.75 -18.28
N GLN A 177 -10.83 -66.12 -19.38
CA GLN A 177 -10.45 -64.75 -19.72
C GLN A 177 -11.13 -63.70 -18.84
N LYS A 178 -12.37 -63.97 -18.37
CA LYS A 178 -13.02 -63.14 -17.34
C LYS A 178 -12.18 -63.18 -16.06
N MET A 179 -11.75 -64.36 -15.62
CA MET A 179 -10.90 -64.51 -14.43
C MET A 179 -9.57 -63.75 -14.55
N GLU A 180 -8.88 -63.83 -15.69
CA GLU A 180 -7.65 -63.06 -15.94
C GLU A 180 -7.89 -61.54 -15.82
N ALA A 181 -9.01 -61.05 -16.37
CA ALA A 181 -9.38 -59.64 -16.28
C ALA A 181 -9.72 -59.20 -14.85
N TYR A 182 -10.45 -60.02 -14.08
CA TYR A 182 -10.73 -59.75 -12.67
C TYR A 182 -9.47 -59.82 -11.80
N ASP A 183 -8.54 -60.75 -12.07
CA ASP A 183 -7.25 -60.78 -11.38
C ASP A 183 -6.40 -59.54 -11.64
N ALA A 184 -6.44 -58.97 -12.85
CA ALA A 184 -5.80 -57.70 -13.14
C ALA A 184 -6.44 -56.52 -12.36
N ILE A 185 -7.78 -56.48 -12.25
CA ILE A 185 -8.49 -55.50 -11.41
C ILE A 185 -8.08 -55.62 -9.94
N LEU A 186 -8.03 -56.86 -9.43
CA LEU A 186 -7.69 -57.14 -8.02
C LEU A 186 -6.21 -56.89 -7.68
N GLN A 187 -5.30 -56.88 -8.67
CA GLN A 187 -3.94 -56.38 -8.47
C GLN A 187 -3.89 -54.87 -8.25
N ILE A 188 -4.78 -54.10 -8.89
CA ILE A 188 -4.88 -52.63 -8.73
C ILE A 188 -5.70 -52.28 -7.47
N ARG A 189 -6.77 -53.04 -7.18
CA ARG A 189 -7.66 -52.88 -6.01
C ARG A 189 -7.95 -54.24 -5.34
N PRO A 190 -7.12 -54.69 -4.38
CA PRO A 190 -7.26 -56.01 -3.77
C PRO A 190 -8.47 -56.20 -2.82
N GLY A 191 -9.21 -55.12 -2.54
CA GLY A 191 -10.45 -55.12 -1.76
C GLY A 191 -11.68 -54.69 -2.56
N ASP A 192 -11.64 -54.78 -3.89
CA ASP A 192 -12.80 -54.53 -4.74
C ASP A 192 -13.77 -55.70 -4.65
N LEU A 193 -14.89 -55.51 -3.92
CA LEU A 193 -15.87 -56.56 -3.63
C LEU A 193 -16.59 -57.02 -4.91
N GLU A 194 -16.90 -56.09 -5.81
CA GLU A 194 -17.60 -56.35 -7.07
C GLU A 194 -16.73 -57.21 -8.01
N ALA A 195 -15.43 -56.91 -8.09
CA ALA A 195 -14.49 -57.74 -8.84
C ALA A 195 -14.28 -59.13 -8.21
N LEU A 196 -14.43 -59.29 -6.88
CA LEU A 196 -14.36 -60.60 -6.23
C LEU A 196 -15.62 -61.44 -6.45
N THR A 197 -16.83 -60.88 -6.32
CA THR A 197 -18.07 -61.61 -6.60
C THR A 197 -18.18 -61.96 -8.08
N SER A 198 -17.83 -61.05 -9.00
CA SER A 198 -17.76 -61.39 -10.43
C SER A 198 -16.67 -62.42 -10.76
N LYS A 199 -15.60 -62.52 -9.96
CA LYS A 199 -14.62 -63.62 -10.09
C LYS A 199 -15.15 -64.95 -9.57
N ALA A 200 -15.94 -64.95 -8.48
CA ALA A 200 -16.60 -66.16 -8.00
C ALA A 200 -17.60 -66.70 -9.04
N ASP A 201 -18.37 -65.81 -9.67
CA ASP A 201 -19.26 -66.12 -10.81
C ASP A 201 -18.50 -66.79 -11.97
N ALA A 202 -17.39 -66.21 -12.41
CA ALA A 202 -16.55 -66.82 -13.44
C ALA A 202 -15.95 -68.18 -13.02
N ALA A 203 -15.75 -68.43 -11.72
CA ALA A 203 -15.35 -69.74 -11.21
C ALA A 203 -16.53 -70.76 -11.19
N MET A 204 -17.76 -70.29 -10.97
CA MET A 204 -18.98 -71.09 -11.12
C MET A 204 -19.19 -71.52 -12.57
N GLU A 205 -19.02 -70.61 -13.54
CA GLU A 205 -19.06 -70.93 -14.98
C GLU A 205 -18.03 -72.02 -15.38
N LEU A 206 -16.88 -72.08 -14.69
CA LEU A 206 -15.84 -73.12 -14.84
C LEU A 206 -16.12 -74.42 -14.09
N LYS A 207 -17.16 -74.47 -13.25
CA LYS A 207 -17.48 -75.58 -12.33
C LYS A 207 -16.41 -75.81 -11.25
N GLU A 208 -15.59 -74.80 -10.97
CA GLU A 208 -14.58 -74.82 -9.90
C GLU A 208 -15.21 -74.38 -8.56
N PHE A 209 -16.27 -75.09 -8.15
CA PHE A 209 -17.15 -74.71 -7.04
C PHE A 209 -16.41 -74.49 -5.70
N HIS A 210 -15.39 -75.31 -5.41
CA HIS A 210 -14.55 -75.14 -4.23
C HIS A 210 -13.75 -73.83 -4.23
N TRP A 211 -13.37 -73.35 -5.42
CA TRP A 211 -12.67 -72.07 -5.56
C TRP A 211 -13.65 -70.89 -5.45
N ALA A 212 -14.84 -71.01 -6.05
CA ALA A 212 -15.92 -70.05 -5.88
C ALA A 212 -16.27 -69.87 -4.39
N LEU A 213 -16.48 -70.95 -3.63
CA LEU A 213 -16.69 -70.91 -2.17
C LEU A 213 -15.57 -70.15 -1.44
N SER A 214 -14.30 -70.40 -1.77
CA SER A 214 -13.16 -69.72 -1.16
C SER A 214 -13.14 -68.21 -1.45
N ILE A 215 -13.56 -67.79 -2.65
CA ILE A 215 -13.69 -66.38 -3.01
C ILE A 215 -14.88 -65.74 -2.28
N CYS A 216 -16.06 -66.37 -2.27
CA CYS A 216 -17.24 -65.85 -1.57
C CYS A 216 -17.00 -65.72 -0.06
N ASN A 217 -16.34 -66.70 0.57
CA ASN A 217 -15.93 -66.61 1.98
C ASN A 217 -15.04 -65.38 2.23
N ARG A 218 -14.05 -65.12 1.36
CA ARG A 218 -13.20 -63.93 1.47
C ARG A 218 -13.97 -62.62 1.25
N VAL A 219 -15.02 -62.60 0.43
CA VAL A 219 -15.91 -61.43 0.32
C VAL A 219 -16.66 -61.22 1.65
N LEU A 220 -17.23 -62.28 2.21
CA LEU A 220 -18.00 -62.25 3.45
C LEU A 220 -17.15 -61.96 4.70
N ASP A 221 -15.85 -62.27 4.67
CA ASP A 221 -14.87 -61.84 5.68
C ASP A 221 -14.65 -60.31 5.69
N MET A 222 -14.89 -59.63 4.55
CA MET A 222 -14.73 -58.17 4.41
C MET A 222 -16.05 -57.41 4.51
N ASP A 223 -17.13 -57.99 3.99
CA ASP A 223 -18.51 -57.50 4.05
C ASP A 223 -19.43 -58.68 4.38
N ASN A 224 -19.70 -58.86 5.67
CA ASN A 224 -20.57 -59.91 6.20
C ASN A 224 -22.07 -59.69 5.90
N THR A 225 -22.41 -58.64 5.15
CA THR A 225 -23.77 -58.34 4.67
C THR A 225 -23.90 -58.45 3.15
N ASN A 226 -22.88 -58.96 2.46
CA ASN A 226 -22.86 -59.01 1.00
C ASN A 226 -23.82 -60.07 0.44
N GLN A 227 -24.98 -59.62 -0.03
CA GLN A 227 -26.07 -60.48 -0.51
C GLN A 227 -25.68 -61.29 -1.76
N ASP A 228 -24.93 -60.68 -2.67
CA ASP A 228 -24.47 -61.33 -3.90
C ASP A 228 -23.46 -62.45 -3.58
N ALA A 229 -22.58 -62.24 -2.59
CA ALA A 229 -21.66 -63.28 -2.13
C ALA A 229 -22.37 -64.43 -1.40
N PHE A 230 -23.40 -64.16 -0.58
CA PHE A 230 -24.22 -65.23 0.02
C PHE A 230 -24.94 -66.05 -1.06
N TYR A 231 -25.57 -65.40 -2.05
CA TYR A 231 -26.22 -66.07 -3.17
C TYR A 231 -25.25 -66.96 -3.96
N GLN A 232 -24.11 -66.42 -4.39
CA GLN A 232 -23.09 -67.19 -5.11
C GLN A 232 -22.51 -68.35 -4.27
N ARG A 233 -22.39 -68.17 -2.95
CA ARG A 233 -21.96 -69.25 -2.04
C ARG A 233 -23.03 -70.34 -1.92
N ALA A 234 -24.31 -69.96 -1.87
CA ALA A 234 -25.43 -70.90 -1.89
C ALA A 234 -25.47 -71.72 -3.19
N CYS A 235 -25.33 -71.09 -4.36
CA CYS A 235 -25.23 -71.81 -5.64
C CYS A 235 -24.06 -72.80 -5.63
N ALA A 236 -22.87 -72.38 -5.18
CA ALA A 236 -21.70 -73.25 -5.08
C ALA A 236 -21.93 -74.45 -4.13
N TYR A 237 -22.61 -74.26 -3.00
CA TYR A 237 -22.99 -75.36 -2.10
C TYR A 237 -24.03 -76.31 -2.73
N ALA A 238 -25.02 -75.79 -3.47
CA ALA A 238 -26.02 -76.59 -4.17
C ALA A 238 -25.39 -77.47 -5.28
N CYS A 239 -24.45 -76.93 -6.05
CA CYS A 239 -23.67 -77.68 -7.03
C CYS A 239 -22.77 -78.76 -6.40
N LEU A 240 -22.32 -78.55 -5.16
CA LEU A 240 -21.53 -79.51 -4.38
C LEU A 240 -22.39 -80.53 -3.60
N GLY A 241 -23.72 -80.41 -3.63
CA GLY A 241 -24.64 -81.29 -2.91
C GLY A 241 -24.68 -81.07 -1.39
N VAL A 242 -24.29 -79.90 -0.91
CA VAL A 242 -24.34 -79.53 0.52
C VAL A 242 -25.62 -78.73 0.78
N GLU A 243 -26.75 -79.43 0.77
CA GLU A 243 -28.10 -78.84 0.79
C GLU A 243 -28.31 -77.89 1.97
N ASP A 244 -28.02 -78.34 3.20
CA ASP A 244 -28.24 -77.57 4.43
C ASP A 244 -27.55 -76.19 4.36
N GLN A 245 -26.29 -76.14 3.92
CA GLN A 245 -25.51 -74.89 3.84
C GLN A 245 -25.95 -73.99 2.68
N ALA A 246 -26.42 -74.58 1.58
CA ALA A 246 -26.98 -73.83 0.46
C ALA A 246 -28.27 -73.09 0.87
N ILE A 247 -29.17 -73.79 1.58
CA ILE A 247 -30.45 -73.24 2.06
C ILE A 247 -30.19 -72.14 3.11
N ASP A 248 -29.32 -72.41 4.09
CA ASP A 248 -29.00 -71.48 5.18
C ASP A 248 -28.38 -70.17 4.64
N ASP A 249 -27.57 -70.22 3.58
CA ASP A 249 -27.02 -69.02 2.93
C ASP A 249 -27.99 -68.33 1.96
N LEU A 250 -28.86 -69.09 1.29
CA LEU A 250 -29.90 -68.53 0.42
C LEU A 250 -30.94 -67.75 1.23
N GLU A 251 -31.33 -68.23 2.43
CA GLU A 251 -32.17 -67.49 3.37
C GLU A 251 -31.55 -66.12 3.70
N LYS A 252 -30.27 -66.09 4.11
CA LYS A 252 -29.54 -64.84 4.40
C LYS A 252 -29.47 -63.89 3.20
N ALA A 253 -29.38 -64.42 1.98
CA ALA A 253 -29.38 -63.64 0.74
C ALA A 253 -30.76 -63.05 0.42
N ILE A 254 -31.83 -63.81 0.63
CA ILE A 254 -33.21 -63.38 0.40
C ILE A 254 -33.62 -62.33 1.44
N ASP A 255 -33.23 -62.49 2.70
CA ASP A 255 -33.51 -61.54 3.79
C ASP A 255 -32.99 -60.13 3.49
N GLY A 256 -31.77 -60.00 2.93
CA GLY A 256 -31.22 -58.69 2.58
C GLY A 256 -31.58 -58.21 1.18
N ARG A 257 -31.93 -59.10 0.23
CA ARG A 257 -32.47 -58.73 -1.08
C ARG A 257 -33.54 -59.72 -1.53
N SER A 258 -34.80 -59.42 -1.21
CA SER A 258 -35.96 -60.27 -1.54
C SER A 258 -36.13 -60.59 -3.03
N ALA A 259 -35.63 -59.74 -3.94
CA ALA A 259 -35.59 -60.01 -5.38
C ALA A 259 -34.73 -61.25 -5.76
N LEU A 260 -33.82 -61.70 -4.90
CA LEU A 260 -33.08 -62.95 -5.11
C LEU A 260 -33.96 -64.19 -4.98
N ARG A 261 -35.13 -64.10 -4.33
CA ARG A 261 -36.12 -65.20 -4.25
C ARG A 261 -36.66 -65.56 -5.64
N GLU A 262 -36.97 -64.56 -6.46
CA GLU A 262 -37.44 -64.77 -7.84
C GLU A 262 -36.33 -65.39 -8.71
N LEU A 263 -35.10 -64.90 -8.59
CA LEU A 263 -33.95 -65.45 -9.32
C LEU A 263 -33.65 -66.90 -8.90
N ALA A 264 -33.66 -67.20 -7.61
CA ALA A 264 -33.45 -68.56 -7.10
C ALA A 264 -34.53 -69.57 -7.54
N ALA A 265 -35.75 -69.12 -7.85
CA ALA A 265 -36.82 -69.96 -8.35
C ALA A 265 -36.62 -70.40 -9.82
N ASP A 266 -35.93 -69.58 -10.62
CA ASP A 266 -35.62 -69.84 -12.03
C ASP A 266 -34.20 -70.42 -12.24
N GLU A 267 -33.32 -70.32 -11.25
CA GLU A 267 -31.92 -70.77 -11.32
C GLU A 267 -31.78 -72.30 -11.49
N ALA A 268 -30.80 -72.70 -12.29
CA ALA A 268 -30.52 -74.12 -12.59
C ALA A 268 -29.68 -74.80 -11.49
N ASP A 269 -28.79 -74.07 -10.82
CA ASP A 269 -27.91 -74.62 -9.78
C ASP A 269 -28.69 -75.17 -8.57
N PHE A 270 -29.89 -74.64 -8.32
CA PHE A 270 -30.79 -75.10 -7.26
C PHE A 270 -31.74 -76.24 -7.67
N GLU A 271 -31.66 -76.78 -8.89
CA GLU A 271 -32.48 -77.95 -9.30
C GLU A 271 -32.35 -79.13 -8.32
N ASN A 272 -31.15 -79.33 -7.75
CA ASN A 272 -30.88 -80.38 -6.76
C ASN A 272 -31.64 -80.17 -5.43
N LEU A 273 -32.04 -78.94 -5.10
CA LEU A 273 -32.71 -78.60 -3.83
C LEU A 273 -34.24 -78.63 -3.94
N ARG A 274 -34.80 -78.69 -5.16
CA ARG A 274 -36.25 -78.66 -5.39
C ARG A 274 -36.90 -79.92 -4.82
N GLY A 275 -37.89 -79.73 -3.93
CA GLY A 275 -38.54 -80.82 -3.18
C GLY A 275 -37.95 -81.09 -1.79
N ASN A 276 -36.95 -80.31 -1.34
CA ASN A 276 -36.61 -80.19 0.07
C ASN A 276 -37.56 -79.17 0.74
N GLU A 277 -38.27 -79.58 1.80
CA GLU A 277 -39.34 -78.78 2.43
C GLU A 277 -38.88 -77.37 2.81
N SER A 278 -37.64 -77.24 3.32
CA SER A 278 -37.08 -75.94 3.71
C SER A 278 -36.92 -74.99 2.52
N PHE A 279 -36.39 -75.48 1.39
CA PHE A 279 -36.20 -74.68 0.18
C PHE A 279 -37.55 -74.22 -0.41
N ASP A 280 -38.53 -75.12 -0.48
CA ASP A 280 -39.87 -74.78 -0.98
C ASP A 280 -40.58 -73.75 -0.07
N THR A 281 -40.34 -73.76 1.24
CA THR A 281 -40.85 -72.70 2.16
C THR A 281 -40.17 -71.35 1.97
N LEU A 282 -38.87 -71.30 1.66
CA LEU A 282 -38.16 -70.03 1.37
C LEU A 282 -38.66 -69.35 0.09
N LEU A 283 -39.08 -70.14 -0.90
CA LEU A 283 -39.65 -69.61 -2.15
C LEU A 283 -41.12 -69.20 -2.02
N THR A 284 -41.88 -69.78 -1.09
CA THR A 284 -43.32 -69.51 -0.91
C THR A 284 -43.63 -68.50 0.20
N SER A 285 -42.66 -68.17 1.07
CA SER A 285 -42.82 -67.16 2.12
C SER A 285 -42.88 -65.74 1.55
N THR A 286 -44.09 -65.21 1.38
CA THR A 286 -44.32 -63.79 1.06
C THR A 286 -44.60 -62.98 2.32
N ASP A 287 -43.55 -62.37 2.89
CA ASP A 287 -43.63 -61.24 3.82
C ASP A 287 -43.42 -59.90 3.07
#